data_AF-A0A536YYU5-F1
#
_entry.id   AF-A0A536YYU5-F1
#
_cell.length_a   1.000
_cell.length_b   1.000
_cell.length_c   1.000
_cell.angle_alpha   90.00
_cell.angle_beta   90.00
_cell.angle_gamma   90.00
#
_symmetry.space_group_name_H-M   'P 1'
#
loop_
_entity.id
_entity.type
_entity.pdbx_description
1 polymer ?
#
loop_
_entity_poly.entity_id
_entity_poly.type
_entity_poly.pdbx_seq_one_letter_code
_entity_poly.pdbx_strand_id
1 'polypeptide(L)' 'MTRSRLLLALALLALGLTETARGDINVGVTLSATGAAASLGIPERNTFELLPTTIAGQKVNWIVLDDGSDTTKAVT' A
#
# COMPACT_ATOMS: atom_id res chain seq x y z
N MET A 1 10.60 45.31 -18.16
CA MET A 1 9.30 44.70 -17.82
C MET A 1 9.09 43.29 -18.40
N THR A 2 9.61 42.98 -19.59
CA THR A 2 9.47 41.67 -20.27
C THR A 2 10.09 40.48 -19.50
N ARG A 3 11.27 40.64 -18.89
CA ARG A 3 11.93 39.57 -18.13
C ARG A 3 11.17 39.16 -16.86
N SER A 4 10.62 40.14 -16.12
CA SER A 4 9.84 39.89 -14.91
C SER A 4 8.52 39.17 -15.21
N ARG A 5 7.86 39.50 -16.33
CA ARG A 5 6.68 38.76 -16.81
C ARG A 5 7.02 37.32 -17.22
N LEU A 6 8.17 37.11 -17.83
CA LEU A 6 8.65 35.78 -18.21
C LEU A 6 8.91 34.90 -16.98
N LEU A 7 9.54 35.47 -15.94
CA LEU A 7 9.80 34.77 -14.67
C LEU A 7 8.51 34.43 -13.93
N LEU A 8 7.52 35.33 -13.93
CA LEU A 8 6.22 35.08 -13.29
C LEU A 8 5.42 33.99 -14.01
N ALA A 9 5.45 33.97 -15.34
CA ALA A 9 4.84 32.90 -16.13
C ALA A 9 5.48 31.53 -15.86
N LEU A 10 6.80 31.49 -15.70
CA LEU A 10 7.53 30.26 -15.40
C LEU A 10 7.22 29.73 -13.99
N ALA A 11 7.08 30.63 -13.00
CA ALA A 11 6.69 30.25 -11.65
C ALA A 11 5.27 29.67 -11.57
N LEU A 12 4.33 30.24 -12.33
CA LEU A 12 2.96 29.72 -12.45
C LEU A 12 2.91 28.34 -13.13
N LEU A 13 3.76 28.11 -14.13
CA LEU A 13 3.88 26.79 -14.75
C LEU A 13 4.43 25.74 -13.77
N ALA A 14 5.41 26.10 -12.95
CA ALA A 14 6.01 25.21 -11.96
C ALA A 14 5.02 24.80 -10.85
N LEU A 15 4.11 25.70 -10.46
CA LEU A 15 3.02 25.41 -9.51
C LEU A 15 1.96 24.45 -10.08
N GLY A 16 1.79 24.38 -11.40
CA GLY A 16 0.86 23.47 -12.07
C GLY A 16 1.38 22.04 -12.22
N LEU A 17 2.67 21.81 -11.96
CA LEU A 17 3.35 20.52 -12.15
C LEU A 17 3.52 19.71 -10.85
N THR A 18 2.96 20.17 -9.73
CA THR A 18 2.92 19.36 -8.51
C THR A 18 1.94 18.21 -8.69
N GLU A 19 2.44 17.06 -9.15
CA GLU A 19 1.74 15.81 -8.95
C GLU A 19 1.57 15.56 -7.45
N THR A 20 0.37 15.14 -7.06
CA THR A 20 0.16 14.59 -5.72
C THR A 20 0.99 13.31 -5.65
N ALA A 21 1.94 13.23 -4.73
CA ALA A 21 2.74 12.02 -4.52
C ALA A 21 1.80 10.86 -4.13
N ARG A 22 1.35 10.09 -5.13
CA ARG A 22 0.51 8.92 -4.95
C ARG A 22 1.41 7.76 -4.55
N GLY A 23 1.61 7.60 -3.24
CA GLY A 23 2.32 6.44 -2.70
C GLY A 23 1.46 5.17 -2.78
N ASP A 24 2.12 4.05 -3.04
CA ASP A 24 1.55 2.71 -2.87
C ASP A 24 1.35 2.44 -1.36
N ILE A 25 0.19 1.86 -1.00
CA ILE A 25 -0.13 1.43 0.36
C ILE A 25 0.32 -0.03 0.50
N ASN A 26 1.23 -0.30 1.43
CA ASN A 26 1.67 -1.66 1.74
C ASN A 26 1.06 -2.10 3.07
N VAL A 27 0.29 -3.19 3.07
CA VAL A 27 -0.32 -3.76 4.28
C VAL A 27 0.22 -5.17 4.48
N GLY A 28 1.01 -5.35 5.53
CA GLY A 28 1.45 -6.66 6.00
C GLY A 28 0.40 -7.31 6.89
N VAL A 29 0.09 -8.58 6.64
CA VAL A 29 -0.85 -9.38 7.45
C VAL A 29 -0.21 -10.72 7.75
N THR A 30 -0.01 -11.01 9.03
CA THR A 30 0.50 -12.30 9.49
C THR A 30 -0.66 -13.18 9.90
N LEU A 31 -0.70 -14.40 9.37
CA LEU A 31 -1.77 -15.37 9.63
C LEU A 31 -1.23 -16.80 9.66
N SER A 32 -1.92 -17.67 10.38
CA SER A 32 -1.54 -19.09 10.51
C SER A 32 -2.17 -19.91 9.39
N ALA A 33 -1.59 -19.88 8.19
CA ALA A 33 -2.06 -20.69 7.08
C ALA A 33 -1.49 -22.11 7.09
N THR A 34 -0.47 -22.36 7.92
CA THR A 34 0.07 -23.70 8.19
C THR A 34 0.13 -24.00 9.69
N GLY A 35 0.38 -25.26 10.05
CA GLY A 35 0.41 -25.71 11.44
C GLY A 35 -0.97 -26.06 12.01
N ALA A 36 -1.09 -26.08 13.34
CA ALA A 36 -2.30 -26.53 14.03
C ALA A 36 -3.51 -25.61 13.79
N ALA A 37 -3.28 -24.32 13.53
CA ALA A 37 -4.32 -23.33 13.28
C ALA A 37 -4.62 -23.08 11.78
N ALA A 38 -4.07 -23.89 10.88
CA ALA A 38 -4.21 -23.73 9.42
C ALA A 38 -5.67 -23.62 8.95
N SER A 39 -6.60 -24.33 9.59
CA SER A 39 -8.03 -24.30 9.23
C SER A 39 -8.66 -22.91 9.37
N LEU A 40 -8.08 -22.02 10.17
CA LEU A 40 -8.53 -20.63 10.34
C LEU A 40 -7.78 -19.68 9.41
N GLY A 41 -6.45 -19.81 9.29
CA GLY A 41 -5.67 -18.90 8.45
C GLY A 41 -5.81 -19.12 6.93
N ILE A 42 -6.15 -20.34 6.47
CA ILE A 42 -6.42 -20.59 5.04
C ILE A 42 -7.61 -19.76 4.52
N PRO A 43 -8.81 -19.81 5.13
CA PRO A 43 -9.93 -18.99 4.66
C PRO A 43 -9.66 -17.48 4.82
N GLU A 44 -8.90 -17.07 5.83
CA GLU A 44 -8.45 -15.68 5.99
C GLU A 44 -7.56 -15.24 4.82
N ARG A 45 -6.54 -16.03 4.45
CA ARG A 45 -5.66 -15.77 3.29
C ARG A 45 -6.46 -15.62 2.00
N ASN A 46 -7.37 -16.55 1.74
CA ASN A 46 -8.19 -16.52 0.51
C ASN A 46 -9.09 -15.27 0.46
N THR A 47 -9.50 -14.74 1.61
CA THR A 47 -10.29 -13.50 1.67
C THR A 47 -9.47 -12.29 1.23
N PHE A 48 -8.17 -12.24 1.54
CA PHE A 48 -7.29 -11.15 1.09
C PHE A 48 -7.14 -11.06 -0.42
N GLU A 49 -7.30 -12.17 -1.14
CA GLU A 49 -7.31 -12.18 -2.62
C GLU A 49 -8.55 -11.51 -3.21
N LEU A 50 -9.63 -11.43 -2.44
CA LEU A 50 -10.90 -10.80 -2.85
C LEU A 50 -10.97 -9.31 -2.48
N LEU A 51 -10.03 -8.82 -1.68
CA LEU A 51 -10.01 -7.42 -1.27
C LEU A 51 -9.61 -6.49 -2.42
N PRO A 52 -10.10 -5.24 -2.41
CA PRO A 52 -9.73 -4.27 -3.42
C PRO A 52 -8.22 -4.00 -3.40
N THR A 53 -7.61 -3.97 -4.58
CA THR A 53 -6.21 -3.56 -4.79
C THR A 53 -6.06 -2.04 -4.94
N THR A 54 -7.14 -1.29 -4.72
CA THR A 54 -7.15 0.18 -4.76
C THR A 54 -8.11 0.74 -3.71
N ILE A 55 -7.62 1.63 -2.86
CA ILE A 55 -8.41 2.34 -1.85
C ILE A 55 -8.11 3.84 -1.99
N ALA A 56 -9.16 4.67 -2.05
CA ALA A 56 -9.04 6.12 -2.24
C ALA A 56 -8.18 6.54 -3.46
N GLY A 57 -8.13 5.71 -4.51
CA GLY A 57 -7.32 5.96 -5.71
C GLY A 57 -5.83 5.65 -5.55
N GLN A 58 -5.42 5.05 -4.44
CA GLN A 58 -4.07 4.55 -4.19
C GLN A 58 -4.03 3.02 -4.32
N LYS A 59 -2.98 2.50 -4.94
CA LYS A 59 -2.74 1.06 -5.05
C LYS A 59 -2.47 0.47 -3.67
N VAL A 60 -3.09 -0.68 -3.38
CA VAL A 60 -2.89 -1.43 -2.14
C VAL A 60 -2.21 -2.76 -2.46
N ASN A 61 -1.10 -3.01 -1.78
CA ASN A 61 -0.35 -4.25 -1.83
C ASN A 61 -0.62 -5.03 -0.53
N TRP A 62 -1.43 -6.08 -0.62
CA TRP A 62 -1.69 -7.02 0.47
C TRP A 62 -0.57 -8.04 0.56
N ILE A 63 0.22 -8.01 1.63
CA ILE A 63 1.38 -8.87 1.85
C ILE A 63 1.02 -9.85 2.95
N VAL A 64 0.61 -11.07 2.57
CA VAL A 64 0.24 -12.12 3.50
C VAL A 64 1.48 -12.95 3.90
N LEU A 65 1.75 -13.03 5.19
CA LEU A 65 2.85 -13.77 5.80
C LEU A 65 2.28 -14.95 6.60
N ASP A 66 2.94 -16.11 6.53
CA ASP A 66 2.56 -17.31 7.28
C ASP A 66 3.43 -17.47 8.53
N ASP A 67 2.82 -17.45 9.71
CA ASP A 67 3.53 -17.69 10.98
C ASP A 67 3.63 -19.17 11.34
N GLY A 68 2.93 -20.07 10.63
CA GLY A 68 2.96 -21.50 10.88
C GLY A 68 2.43 -21.91 12.26
N SER A 69 1.53 -21.11 12.86
CA SER A 69 1.06 -21.28 14.24
C SER A 69 2.16 -21.12 15.30
N ASP A 70 3.28 -20.46 14.95
CA ASP A 70 4.39 -20.14 15.86
C ASP A 70 4.32 -18.68 16.31
N THR A 71 4.07 -18.46 17.59
CA THR A 71 3.94 -17.11 18.18
C THR A 71 5.22 -16.29 18.08
N THR A 72 6.39 -16.92 17.95
CA THR A 72 7.68 -16.22 17.81
C THR A 72 7.79 -15.56 16.44
N LYS A 73 7.30 -16.25 15.40
CA LYS A 73 7.26 -15.74 14.01
C LYS A 73 6.16 -14.70 13.81
N ALA A 74 5.09 -14.76 14.61
CA ALA A 74 4.00 -13.80 14.53
C ALA A 74 4.37 -12.41 15.07
N VAL A 75 5.31 -12.33 16.00
CA VAL A 75 5.58 -11.11 16.79
C VAL A 75 6.93 -10.44 16.47
N THR A 76 7.92 -11.20 16.00
CA THR A 76 9.29 -10.70 15.75
C THR A 76 9.47 -10.26 14.30
#